data_AF-A0A352RIT3-F1
#
_entry.id   AF-A0A352RIT3-F1
#
_cell.length_a   1.000
_cell.length_b   1.000
_cell.length_c   1.000
_cell.angle_alpha   90.00
_cell.angle_beta   90.00
_cell.angle_gamma   90.00
#
_symmetry.space_group_name_H-M   'P 1'
#
loop_
_entity.id
_entity.type
_entity.pdbx_description
1 polymer ?
#
loop_
_entity_poly.entity_id
_entity_poly.type
_entity_poly.pdbx_seq_one_letter_code
_entity_poly.pdbx_strand_id
1 'polypeptide(L)'
;MNSPPAGIALLVQWQAGDDTAQKKLLTLFDAVIEGEFDAVFQESAKSDTVCVTTSLHLMTLTMLNQLYGLNSKEFYKGDPERYVRTTLMTQRLLGIRKLTLGWPVYAFGAEALGQATMYPDQHAPGADPGDSLVDRNNWYKLETPDFEGEVPRVIEAMLASFAELTGLEPVAHLPAPYSLAADIFGQETLITALSHEPDFVVEFLEHLTEKIIVPWCERLVQKFPNIWLELSDASGSPLFISPHLFQKIAAGPVLRLIKEFPWGNRVFVANYRGDMTPKISRVEGRRGAGRRNRRAQQTDPETSSTQSSTNALNELIDFKLSLCTEFIIKLDADQSPLSIYIEQAIRREKPLYLGIGATRIDRNSIADREAAKSELEDLATNSAKAIKTVSESLADKGQYRSNLSWPGDVYFEDVNAESDLDLVKTIIETIDKHGKM
;
A
#
# COMPACT_ATOMS: atom_id res chain seq x y z
N MET A 1 -6.28 20.82 21.87
CA MET A 1 -6.97 21.26 20.64
C MET A 1 -7.70 20.06 20.09
N ASN A 2 -8.97 20.19 19.71
CA ASN A 2 -9.73 19.07 19.14
C ASN A 2 -9.26 18.85 17.69
N SER A 3 -8.96 17.61 17.28
CA SER A 3 -8.90 17.25 15.85
C SER A 3 -10.13 17.81 15.13
N PRO A 4 -10.06 18.21 13.85
CA PRO A 4 -11.10 19.05 13.28
C PRO A 4 -12.20 18.22 12.60
N PRO A 5 -13.41 18.12 13.18
CA PRO A 5 -14.64 17.93 12.41
C PRO A 5 -14.80 18.93 11.25
N ALA A 6 -13.96 19.98 11.20
CA ALA A 6 -13.92 21.00 10.15
C ALA A 6 -12.92 20.74 9.00
N GLY A 7 -11.91 19.87 9.17
CA GLY A 7 -10.85 19.69 8.16
C GLY A 7 -11.37 19.02 6.90
N ILE A 8 -12.06 17.88 7.08
CA ILE A 8 -12.63 17.13 5.96
C ILE A 8 -13.78 17.89 5.30
N ALA A 9 -14.52 18.70 6.06
CA ALA A 9 -15.56 19.57 5.51
C ALA A 9 -14.96 20.64 4.57
N LEU A 10 -13.79 21.19 4.90
CA LEU A 10 -13.08 22.11 4.00
C LEU A 10 -12.63 21.39 2.71
N LEU A 11 -12.15 20.16 2.81
CA LEU A 11 -11.77 19.35 1.65
C LEU A 11 -12.98 18.98 0.77
N VAL A 12 -14.12 18.63 1.37
CA VAL A 12 -15.37 18.37 0.65
C VAL A 12 -15.84 19.62 -0.11
N GLN A 13 -15.77 20.80 0.52
CA GLN A 13 -16.11 22.07 -0.14
C GLN A 13 -15.15 22.38 -1.29
N TRP A 14 -13.84 22.17 -1.10
CA TRP A 14 -12.85 22.32 -2.16
C TRP A 14 -13.12 21.37 -3.34
N GLN A 15 -13.40 20.10 -3.06
CA GLN A 15 -13.74 19.11 -4.08
C GLN A 15 -15.04 19.47 -4.85
N ALA A 16 -15.95 20.21 -4.22
CA ALA A 16 -17.15 20.74 -4.85
C ALA A 16 -16.92 22.03 -5.67
N GLY A 17 -15.68 22.54 -5.73
CA GLY A 17 -15.33 23.74 -6.47
C GLY A 17 -15.65 25.05 -5.75
N ASP A 18 -15.72 25.05 -4.41
CA ASP A 18 -15.99 26.27 -3.64
C ASP A 18 -14.77 27.20 -3.58
N ASP A 19 -14.88 28.40 -4.15
CA ASP A 19 -13.82 29.42 -4.18
C ASP A 19 -13.36 29.86 -2.78
N THR A 20 -14.26 29.87 -1.79
CA THR A 20 -13.93 30.24 -0.42
C THR A 20 -13.10 29.16 0.24
N ALA A 21 -13.43 27.89 0.00
CA ALA A 21 -12.63 26.76 0.45
C ALA A 21 -11.25 26.76 -0.19
N GLN A 22 -11.15 27.03 -1.50
CA GLN A 22 -9.86 27.14 -2.19
C GLN A 22 -8.97 28.23 -1.58
N LYS A 23 -9.50 29.43 -1.33
CA LYS A 23 -8.75 30.52 -0.67
C LYS A 23 -8.30 30.15 0.75
N LYS A 24 -9.16 29.48 1.52
CA LYS A 24 -8.82 29.01 2.87
C LYS A 24 -7.72 27.95 2.83
N LEU A 25 -7.79 27.01 1.88
CA LEU A 25 -6.74 26.01 1.69
C LEU A 25 -5.44 26.68 1.28
N LEU A 26 -5.45 27.65 0.36
CA LEU A 26 -4.24 28.40 0.00
C LEU A 26 -3.58 29.02 1.24
N THR A 27 -4.32 29.79 2.04
CA THR A 27 -3.80 30.39 3.28
C THR A 27 -3.30 29.35 4.28
N LEU A 28 -4.01 28.22 4.41
CA LEU A 28 -3.58 27.13 5.29
C LEU A 28 -2.26 26.51 4.80
N PHE A 29 -2.17 26.19 3.50
CA PHE A 29 -0.98 25.56 2.94
C PHE A 29 0.21 26.51 2.94
N ASP A 30 0.03 27.82 2.77
CA ASP A 30 1.10 28.80 2.95
C ASP A 30 1.70 28.71 4.37
N ALA A 31 0.85 28.75 5.40
CA ALA A 31 1.29 28.63 6.80
C ALA A 31 1.89 27.24 7.12
N VAL A 32 1.37 26.17 6.51
CA VAL A 32 1.93 24.82 6.63
C VAL A 32 3.34 24.77 6.06
N ILE A 33 3.57 25.36 4.88
CA ILE A 33 4.88 25.37 4.21
C ILE A 33 5.91 26.14 5.03
N GLU A 34 5.49 27.26 5.65
CA GLU A 34 6.31 28.06 6.58
C GLU A 34 6.55 27.38 7.95
N GLY A 35 5.99 26.18 8.19
CA GLY A 35 6.23 25.39 9.39
C GLY A 35 5.37 25.76 10.60
N GLU A 36 4.35 26.62 10.44
CA GLU A 36 3.48 27.04 11.55
C GLU A 36 2.67 25.89 12.18
N PHE A 37 2.57 24.76 11.47
CA PHE A 37 1.82 23.57 11.90
C PHE A 37 2.70 22.40 12.32
N ASP A 38 4.03 22.53 12.39
CA ASP A 38 4.94 21.42 12.67
C ASP A 38 4.61 20.73 14.01
N ALA A 39 4.19 21.49 15.02
CA ALA A 39 3.77 20.94 16.32
C ALA A 39 2.56 19.99 16.24
N VAL A 40 1.69 20.15 15.23
CA VAL A 40 0.52 19.27 15.02
C VAL A 40 0.96 17.89 14.54
N PHE A 41 2.10 17.78 13.86
CA PHE A 41 2.59 16.49 13.35
C PHE A 41 3.18 15.60 14.46
N GLN A 42 3.58 16.19 15.58
CA GLN A 42 4.07 15.48 16.77
C GLN A 42 2.94 14.83 17.61
N GLU A 43 1.67 15.16 17.34
CA GLU A 43 0.53 14.56 18.06
C GLU A 43 0.40 13.07 17.71
N SER A 44 0.75 12.19 18.65
CA SER A 44 0.65 10.75 18.46
C SER A 44 -0.79 10.24 18.50
N ALA A 45 -1.08 9.21 17.69
CA ALA A 45 -2.32 8.47 17.79
C ALA A 45 -2.41 7.72 19.13
N LYS A 46 -3.62 7.55 19.67
CA LYS A 46 -3.81 6.83 20.92
C LYS A 46 -3.63 5.32 20.71
N SER A 47 -2.87 4.68 21.58
CA SER A 47 -2.55 3.25 21.50
C SER A 47 -3.77 2.34 21.71
N ASP A 48 -4.84 2.83 22.32
CA ASP A 48 -6.10 2.12 22.62
C ASP A 48 -7.18 2.31 21.52
N THR A 49 -6.79 2.77 20.33
CA THR A 49 -7.72 2.97 19.21
C THR A 49 -7.25 2.31 17.92
N VAL A 50 -8.19 1.76 17.16
CA VAL A 50 -7.98 1.38 15.75
C VAL A 50 -7.70 2.65 14.95
N CYS A 51 -6.56 2.68 14.26
CA CYS A 51 -6.10 3.82 13.49
C CYS A 51 -6.31 3.58 12.00
N VAL A 52 -6.79 4.62 11.33
CA VAL A 52 -6.86 4.68 9.87
C VAL A 52 -5.62 5.37 9.32
N THR A 53 -5.17 4.92 8.16
CA THR A 53 -4.02 5.41 7.40
C THR A 53 -4.31 5.33 5.90
N THR A 54 -3.46 5.92 5.06
CA THR A 54 -3.66 5.91 3.61
C THR A 54 -2.38 6.23 2.84
N SER A 55 -2.35 5.85 1.56
CA SER A 55 -1.56 6.53 0.52
C SER A 55 -2.38 7.70 -0.04
N LEU A 56 -1.89 8.95 0.06
CA LEU A 56 -2.62 10.13 -0.44
C LEU A 56 -1.81 11.18 -1.21
N HIS A 57 -0.58 10.85 -1.59
CA HIS A 57 0.29 11.81 -2.27
C HIS A 57 -0.35 12.37 -3.57
N LEU A 58 -1.20 11.59 -4.25
CA LEU A 58 -1.96 12.05 -5.42
C LEU A 58 -3.02 13.10 -5.10
N MET A 59 -3.73 12.97 -3.97
CA MET A 59 -4.64 14.01 -3.52
C MET A 59 -3.88 15.32 -3.27
N THR A 60 -2.73 15.23 -2.59
CA THR A 60 -1.89 16.39 -2.29
C THR A 60 -1.32 17.02 -3.56
N LEU A 61 -0.88 16.21 -4.54
CA LEU A 61 -0.47 16.70 -5.86
C LEU A 61 -1.56 17.53 -6.53
N THR A 62 -2.78 17.01 -6.62
CA THR A 62 -3.89 17.73 -7.25
C THR A 62 -4.18 19.05 -6.52
N MET A 63 -4.20 19.04 -5.19
CA MET A 63 -4.40 20.24 -4.38
C MET A 63 -3.31 21.28 -4.67
N LEU A 64 -2.03 20.92 -4.60
CA LEU A 64 -0.95 21.87 -4.81
C LEU A 64 -0.84 22.34 -6.27
N ASN A 65 -1.22 21.51 -7.24
CA ASN A 65 -1.36 21.94 -8.63
C ASN A 65 -2.44 23.03 -8.76
N GLN A 66 -3.61 22.86 -8.17
CA GLN A 66 -4.68 23.86 -8.24
C GLN A 66 -4.39 25.13 -7.45
N LEU A 67 -3.67 25.02 -6.33
CA LEU A 67 -3.36 26.16 -5.46
C LEU A 67 -2.17 26.96 -5.96
N TYR A 68 -1.14 26.30 -6.48
CA TYR A 68 0.17 26.91 -6.80
C TYR A 68 0.64 26.70 -8.24
N GLY A 69 -0.06 25.87 -9.03
CA GLY A 69 0.36 25.52 -10.39
C GLY A 69 1.50 24.51 -10.46
N LEU A 70 1.84 23.81 -9.37
CA LEU A 70 2.94 22.84 -9.36
C LEU A 70 2.66 21.66 -10.30
N ASN A 71 3.60 21.35 -11.18
CA ASN A 71 3.54 20.10 -11.94
C ASN A 71 4.00 18.89 -11.09
N SER A 72 3.80 17.69 -11.63
CA SER A 72 4.13 16.44 -10.94
C SER A 72 5.62 16.36 -10.54
N LYS A 73 6.52 16.76 -11.43
CA LYS A 73 7.96 16.76 -11.15
C LYS A 73 8.34 17.72 -10.03
N GLU A 74 7.82 18.94 -10.07
CA GLU A 74 8.04 19.95 -9.03
C GLU A 74 7.50 19.50 -7.68
N PHE A 75 6.31 18.89 -7.65
CA PHE A 75 5.70 18.37 -6.43
C PHE A 75 6.58 17.32 -5.75
N TYR A 76 7.02 16.29 -6.49
CA TYR A 76 7.77 15.18 -5.90
C TYR A 76 9.25 15.47 -5.68
N LYS A 77 9.90 16.28 -6.53
CA LYS A 77 11.37 16.44 -6.50
C LYS A 77 11.85 17.84 -6.14
N GLY A 78 10.97 18.85 -6.17
CA GLY A 78 11.35 20.24 -5.98
C GLY A 78 11.77 20.57 -4.55
N ASP A 79 10.92 20.25 -3.58
CA ASP A 79 11.13 20.57 -2.16
C ASP A 79 10.63 19.43 -1.27
N PRO A 80 11.55 18.62 -0.69
CA PRO A 80 11.21 17.51 0.19
C PRO A 80 10.47 17.92 1.47
N GLU A 81 10.78 19.06 2.06
CA GLU A 81 10.16 19.51 3.32
C GLU A 81 8.74 19.99 3.07
N ARG A 82 8.53 20.76 1.98
CA ARG A 82 7.19 21.09 1.48
C ARG A 82 6.38 19.82 1.20
N TYR A 83 6.95 18.85 0.51
CA TYR A 83 6.27 17.58 0.20
C TYR A 83 5.77 16.90 1.49
N VAL A 84 6.64 16.75 2.49
CA VAL A 84 6.29 16.11 3.76
C VAL A 84 5.23 16.91 4.50
N ARG A 85 5.45 18.20 4.77
CA ARG A 85 4.49 19.05 5.52
C ARG A 85 3.11 19.04 4.88
N THR A 86 3.04 19.20 3.55
CA THR A 86 1.77 19.24 2.84
C THR A 86 1.07 17.88 2.83
N THR A 87 1.80 16.78 2.65
CA THR A 87 1.25 15.41 2.72
C THR A 87 0.74 15.06 4.12
N LEU A 88 1.47 15.48 5.17
CA LEU A 88 1.03 15.30 6.56
C LEU A 88 -0.19 16.16 6.89
N MET A 89 -0.25 17.40 6.43
CA MET A 89 -1.42 18.25 6.64
C MET A 89 -2.66 17.70 5.93
N THR A 90 -2.54 17.20 4.70
CA THR A 90 -3.66 16.57 3.99
C THR A 90 -4.23 15.39 4.79
N GLN A 91 -3.36 14.56 5.41
CA GLN A 91 -3.80 13.49 6.32
C GLN A 91 -4.56 14.04 7.53
N ARG A 92 -4.02 15.08 8.19
CA ARG A 92 -4.68 15.73 9.33
C ARG A 92 -6.05 16.31 8.96
N LEU A 93 -6.16 16.92 7.78
CA LEU A 93 -7.43 17.44 7.26
C LEU A 93 -8.46 16.33 7.04
N LEU A 94 -8.05 15.15 6.57
CA LEU A 94 -8.93 13.98 6.47
C LEU A 94 -9.35 13.40 7.83
N GLY A 95 -8.69 13.80 8.92
CA GLY A 95 -8.91 13.24 10.25
C GLY A 95 -8.05 12.02 10.58
N ILE A 96 -7.02 11.74 9.75
CA ILE A 96 -6.06 10.67 9.97
C ILE A 96 -5.14 11.06 11.13
N ARG A 97 -5.06 10.18 12.14
CA ARG A 97 -4.27 10.42 13.36
C ARG A 97 -2.90 9.77 13.33
N LYS A 98 -2.79 8.59 12.70
CA LYS A 98 -1.54 7.88 12.52
C LYS A 98 -0.97 8.31 11.18
N LEU A 99 0.05 9.16 11.24
CA LEU A 99 0.64 9.77 10.05
C LEU A 99 1.59 8.80 9.34
N THR A 100 1.53 8.81 8.02
CA THR A 100 2.38 8.02 7.13
C THR A 100 3.03 8.91 6.07
N LEU A 101 4.03 8.38 5.38
CA LEU A 101 4.62 9.02 4.21
C LEU A 101 4.77 7.97 3.12
N GLY A 102 4.33 8.31 1.92
CA GLY A 102 4.55 7.51 0.71
C GLY A 102 4.92 8.43 -0.45
N TRP A 103 5.34 7.84 -1.56
CA TRP A 103 5.74 8.52 -2.80
C TRP A 103 5.59 7.52 -3.97
N PRO A 104 5.80 7.91 -5.24
CA PRO A 104 5.58 7.01 -6.37
C PRO A 104 6.76 6.02 -6.47
N VAL A 105 6.74 5.03 -5.58
CA VAL A 105 7.84 4.10 -5.29
C VAL A 105 8.35 3.37 -6.53
N TYR A 106 7.46 2.92 -7.40
CA TYR A 106 7.77 2.22 -8.65
C TYR A 106 8.57 3.12 -9.60
N ALA A 107 8.02 4.30 -9.91
CA ALA A 107 8.67 5.28 -10.78
C ALA A 107 10.01 5.75 -10.22
N PHE A 108 10.08 6.05 -8.92
CA PHE A 108 11.32 6.50 -8.29
C PHE A 108 12.40 5.42 -8.27
N GLY A 109 12.04 4.16 -7.98
CA GLY A 109 13.01 3.07 -8.03
C GLY A 109 13.55 2.82 -9.43
N ALA A 110 12.71 2.91 -10.46
CA ALA A 110 13.13 2.79 -11.85
C ALA A 110 13.99 4.01 -12.30
N GLU A 111 13.56 5.24 -11.99
CA GLU A 111 14.27 6.47 -12.35
C GLU A 111 15.67 6.54 -11.73
N ALA A 112 15.83 6.04 -10.50
CA ALA A 112 17.13 5.95 -9.83
C ALA A 112 18.15 5.07 -10.59
N LEU A 113 17.67 4.18 -11.47
CA LEU A 113 18.49 3.37 -12.38
C LEU A 113 18.70 4.00 -13.76
N GLY A 114 18.06 5.15 -14.02
CA GLY A 114 18.10 5.84 -15.31
C GLY A 114 16.94 5.52 -16.25
N GLN A 115 15.88 4.82 -15.79
CA GLN A 115 14.68 4.60 -16.58
C GLN A 115 14.01 5.93 -16.93
N ALA A 116 13.69 6.13 -18.22
CA ALA A 116 12.91 7.28 -18.66
C ALA A 116 11.56 7.28 -17.93
N THR A 117 11.26 8.40 -17.26
CA THR A 117 10.08 8.53 -16.40
C THR A 117 9.22 9.69 -16.87
N MET A 118 7.95 9.42 -17.08
CA MET A 118 6.94 10.41 -17.44
C MET A 118 6.40 11.09 -16.18
N TYR A 119 6.22 12.40 -16.25
CA TYR A 119 5.66 13.23 -15.18
C TYR A 119 4.39 13.96 -15.66
N PRO A 120 3.28 13.23 -15.89
CA PRO A 120 2.02 13.84 -16.28
C PRO A 120 1.48 14.76 -15.18
N ASP A 121 0.95 15.92 -15.58
CA ASP A 121 0.36 16.87 -14.65
C ASP A 121 -0.81 16.23 -13.88
N GLN A 122 -0.88 16.49 -12.57
CA GLN A 122 -1.91 15.96 -11.66
C GLN A 122 -1.98 14.42 -11.54
N HIS A 123 -1.02 13.68 -12.11
CA HIS A 123 -0.99 12.23 -12.09
C HIS A 123 0.33 11.71 -11.51
N ALA A 124 0.33 10.46 -11.04
CA ALA A 124 1.55 9.80 -10.57
C ALA A 124 2.57 9.72 -11.73
N PRO A 125 3.87 9.91 -11.47
CA PRO A 125 4.87 9.56 -12.45
C PRO A 125 4.91 8.05 -12.66
N GLY A 126 5.41 7.65 -13.83
CA GLY A 126 5.56 6.25 -14.21
C GLY A 126 6.71 6.07 -15.20
N ALA A 127 7.28 4.87 -15.22
CA ALA A 127 8.24 4.50 -16.25
C ALA A 127 7.59 4.64 -17.64
N ASP A 128 8.35 5.11 -18.63
CA ASP A 128 7.90 5.16 -20.01
C ASP A 128 7.79 3.73 -20.58
N PRO A 129 6.58 3.22 -20.84
CA PRO A 129 6.40 1.86 -21.34
C PRO A 129 6.93 1.68 -22.77
N GLY A 130 7.21 2.77 -23.48
CA GLY A 130 7.78 2.73 -24.83
C GLY A 130 9.31 2.64 -24.86
N ASP A 131 9.98 2.81 -23.72
CA ASP A 131 11.45 2.93 -23.65
C ASP A 131 12.01 2.16 -22.43
N SER A 132 11.97 0.83 -22.47
CA SER A 132 12.54 -0.01 -21.41
C SER A 132 14.05 0.21 -21.27
N LEU A 133 14.52 0.48 -20.05
CA LEU A 133 15.94 0.67 -19.72
C LEU A 133 16.78 -0.56 -20.06
N VAL A 134 16.24 -1.76 -19.83
CA VAL A 134 16.97 -3.01 -20.04
C VAL A 134 16.23 -4.02 -20.91
N ASP A 135 17.03 -4.83 -21.60
CA ASP A 135 16.63 -5.98 -22.39
C ASP A 135 17.47 -7.23 -21.99
N ARG A 136 17.30 -8.34 -22.74
CA ARG A 136 18.06 -9.59 -22.54
C ARG A 136 19.58 -9.42 -22.71
N ASN A 137 20.03 -8.38 -23.40
CA ASN A 137 21.42 -8.20 -23.79
C ASN A 137 22.19 -7.25 -22.85
N ASN A 138 21.50 -6.51 -21.99
CA ASN A 138 22.12 -5.50 -21.14
C ASN A 138 21.74 -5.54 -19.65
N TRP A 139 20.75 -6.34 -19.21
CA TRP A 139 20.29 -6.37 -17.81
C TRP A 139 21.42 -6.60 -16.79
N TYR A 140 22.39 -7.46 -17.11
CA TYR A 140 23.55 -7.79 -16.26
C TYR A 140 24.54 -6.63 -16.10
N LYS A 141 24.36 -5.53 -16.87
CA LYS A 141 25.18 -4.32 -16.78
C LYS A 141 24.61 -3.30 -15.78
N LEU A 142 23.42 -3.56 -15.21
CA LEU A 142 22.89 -2.73 -14.14
C LEU A 142 23.83 -2.79 -12.94
N GLU A 143 24.17 -1.63 -12.41
CA GLU A 143 25.04 -1.47 -11.24
C GLU A 143 24.29 -0.69 -10.17
N THR A 144 24.87 -0.62 -8.98
CA THR A 144 24.33 0.11 -7.83
C THR A 144 23.87 1.53 -8.21
N PRO A 145 22.69 1.98 -7.73
CA PRO A 145 22.19 3.33 -8.00
C PRO A 145 23.21 4.40 -7.61
N ASP A 146 23.25 5.49 -8.38
CA ASP A 146 23.95 6.69 -7.95
C ASP A 146 23.17 7.33 -6.80
N PHE A 147 23.62 7.04 -5.58
CA PHE A 147 22.99 7.56 -4.37
C PHE A 147 23.16 9.08 -4.17
N GLU A 148 24.05 9.72 -4.93
CA GLU A 148 24.14 11.18 -4.98
C GLU A 148 23.27 11.77 -6.10
N GLY A 149 22.56 10.92 -6.84
CA GLY A 149 21.53 11.27 -7.81
C GLY A 149 20.34 12.00 -7.19
N GLU A 150 19.44 12.51 -8.04
CA GLU A 150 18.28 13.30 -7.61
C GLU A 150 17.32 12.47 -6.73
N VAL A 151 16.87 11.31 -7.21
CA VAL A 151 15.84 10.51 -6.51
C VAL A 151 16.29 9.99 -5.15
N PRO A 152 17.45 9.31 -4.98
CA PRO A 152 17.89 8.87 -3.65
C PRO A 152 18.04 10.01 -2.65
N ARG A 153 18.59 11.17 -3.06
CA ARG A 153 18.70 12.35 -2.19
C ARG A 153 17.34 12.91 -1.77
N VAL A 154 16.38 12.98 -2.70
CA VAL A 154 15.02 13.44 -2.41
C VAL A 154 14.35 12.50 -1.40
N ILE A 155 14.42 11.18 -1.60
CA ILE A 155 13.86 10.19 -0.65
C ILE A 155 14.49 10.34 0.73
N GLU A 156 15.82 10.43 0.82
CA GLU A 156 16.51 10.61 2.09
C GLU A 156 16.14 11.91 2.80
N ALA A 157 15.96 13.01 2.06
CA ALA A 157 15.53 14.28 2.62
C ALA A 157 14.07 14.23 3.12
N MET A 158 13.17 13.56 2.38
CA MET A 158 11.80 13.33 2.81
C MET A 158 11.73 12.48 4.07
N LEU A 159 12.54 11.41 4.16
CA LEU A 159 12.59 10.55 5.34
C LEU A 159 13.13 11.29 6.57
N ALA A 160 14.17 12.11 6.39
CA ALA A 160 14.72 12.94 7.47
C ALA A 160 13.67 13.95 7.98
N SER A 161 13.01 14.66 7.06
CA SER A 161 11.96 15.63 7.40
C SER A 161 10.78 14.96 8.11
N PHE A 162 10.33 13.78 7.64
CA PHE A 162 9.26 13.03 8.31
C PHE A 162 9.63 12.61 9.72
N ALA A 163 10.83 12.06 9.92
CA ALA A 163 11.30 11.65 11.24
C ALA A 163 11.41 12.84 12.20
N GLU A 164 11.90 13.99 11.72
CA GLU A 164 11.98 15.22 12.50
C GLU A 164 10.60 15.76 12.87
N LEU A 165 9.67 15.85 11.92
CA LEU A 165 8.34 16.46 12.10
C LEU A 165 7.37 15.60 12.91
N THR A 166 7.55 14.27 12.93
CA THR A 166 6.61 13.35 13.59
C THR A 166 7.18 12.64 14.81
N GLY A 167 8.51 12.56 14.92
CA GLY A 167 9.18 11.72 15.92
C GLY A 167 8.98 10.20 15.71
N LEU A 168 8.34 9.80 14.60
CA LEU A 168 8.08 8.39 14.28
C LEU A 168 9.28 7.76 13.57
N GLU A 169 9.41 6.44 13.70
CA GLU A 169 10.33 5.68 12.87
C GLU A 169 9.91 5.79 11.40
N PRO A 170 10.84 6.20 10.49
CA PRO A 170 10.52 6.32 9.09
C PRO A 170 10.37 4.93 8.44
N VAL A 171 9.52 4.86 7.41
CA VAL A 171 9.37 3.71 6.53
C VAL A 171 9.84 4.14 5.15
N ALA A 172 10.90 3.52 4.64
CA ALA A 172 11.31 3.70 3.26
C ALA A 172 10.57 2.73 2.36
N HIS A 173 9.89 3.28 1.36
CA HIS A 173 9.26 2.52 0.29
C HIS A 173 10.24 2.37 -0.87
N LEU A 174 10.58 1.13 -1.21
CA LEU A 174 11.34 0.75 -2.40
C LEU A 174 10.52 -0.26 -3.21
N PRO A 175 10.68 -0.34 -4.54
CA PRO A 175 10.03 -1.42 -5.29
C PRO A 175 10.73 -2.74 -4.95
N ALA A 176 9.95 -3.80 -4.77
CA ALA A 176 10.52 -5.14 -4.72
C ALA A 176 11.15 -5.52 -6.07
N PRO A 177 12.11 -6.47 -6.09
CA PRO A 177 12.81 -6.87 -7.31
C PRO A 177 11.89 -7.20 -8.49
N TYR A 178 10.75 -7.88 -8.25
CA TYR A 178 9.84 -8.24 -9.33
C TYR A 178 9.13 -7.02 -9.95
N SER A 179 8.59 -6.14 -9.12
CA SER A 179 7.94 -4.93 -9.61
C SER A 179 8.95 -3.96 -10.25
N LEU A 180 10.16 -3.84 -9.70
CA LEU A 180 11.24 -3.09 -10.34
C LEU A 180 11.60 -3.66 -11.71
N ALA A 181 11.73 -4.99 -11.83
CA ALA A 181 11.94 -5.66 -13.10
C ALA A 181 10.81 -5.32 -14.11
N ALA A 182 9.55 -5.31 -13.67
CA ALA A 182 8.43 -4.97 -14.53
C ALA A 182 8.54 -3.54 -15.10
N ASP A 183 9.00 -2.58 -14.30
CA ASP A 183 9.15 -1.18 -14.72
C ASP A 183 10.31 -0.95 -15.68
N ILE A 184 11.45 -1.64 -15.51
CA ILE A 184 12.67 -1.37 -16.30
C ILE A 184 12.86 -2.32 -17.49
N PHE A 185 12.24 -3.51 -17.44
CA PHE A 185 12.32 -4.52 -18.51
C PHE A 185 11.00 -4.60 -19.31
N GLY A 186 9.90 -4.10 -18.74
CA GLY A 186 8.56 -4.13 -19.34
C GLY A 186 7.72 -5.29 -18.81
N GLN A 187 6.51 -4.97 -18.32
CA GLN A 187 5.62 -5.94 -17.66
C GLN A 187 5.20 -7.10 -18.56
N GLU A 188 4.77 -6.83 -19.80
CA GLU A 188 4.34 -7.88 -20.73
C GLU A 188 5.50 -8.82 -21.11
N THR A 189 6.67 -8.24 -21.34
CA THR A 189 7.89 -8.98 -21.67
C THR A 189 8.35 -9.82 -20.48
N LEU A 190 8.24 -9.30 -19.25
CA LEU A 190 8.56 -10.04 -18.03
C LEU A 190 7.60 -11.22 -17.81
N ILE A 191 6.29 -11.02 -17.97
CA ILE A 191 5.29 -12.11 -17.85
C ILE A 191 5.53 -13.21 -18.89
N THR A 192 5.89 -12.81 -20.12
CA THR A 192 6.26 -13.75 -21.18
C THR A 192 7.53 -14.53 -20.80
N ALA A 193 8.56 -13.85 -20.29
CA ALA A 193 9.79 -14.46 -19.80
C ALA A 193 9.53 -15.44 -18.66
N LEU A 194 8.67 -15.08 -17.71
CA LEU A 194 8.31 -15.91 -16.57
C LEU A 194 7.71 -17.26 -16.98
N SER A 195 7.01 -17.29 -18.12
CA SER A 195 6.38 -18.50 -18.65
C SER A 195 7.33 -19.36 -19.49
N HIS A 196 8.24 -18.75 -20.24
CA HIS A 196 9.06 -19.44 -21.24
C HIS A 196 10.54 -19.61 -20.84
N GLU A 197 11.05 -18.73 -20.00
CA GLU A 197 12.46 -18.63 -19.57
C GLU A 197 12.55 -18.31 -18.06
N PRO A 198 11.95 -19.12 -17.17
CA PRO A 198 11.90 -18.80 -15.74
C PRO A 198 13.29 -18.69 -15.10
N ASP A 199 14.28 -19.44 -15.59
CA ASP A 199 15.66 -19.38 -15.07
C ASP A 199 16.30 -18.00 -15.34
N PHE A 200 16.05 -17.41 -16.51
CA PHE A 200 16.47 -16.03 -16.79
C PHE A 200 15.84 -15.04 -15.82
N VAL A 201 14.54 -15.20 -15.52
CA VAL A 201 13.85 -14.30 -14.58
C VAL A 201 14.46 -14.43 -13.19
N VAL A 202 14.76 -15.65 -12.72
CA VAL A 202 15.44 -15.85 -11.44
C VAL A 202 16.80 -15.16 -11.41
N GLU A 203 17.64 -15.34 -12.44
CA GLU A 203 18.95 -14.67 -12.53
C GLU A 203 18.82 -13.14 -12.55
N PHE A 204 17.82 -12.61 -13.27
CA PHE A 204 17.57 -11.19 -13.35
C PHE A 204 17.14 -10.61 -11.99
N LEU A 205 16.22 -11.27 -11.29
CA LEU A 205 15.78 -10.85 -9.96
C LEU A 205 16.91 -10.92 -8.92
N GLU A 206 17.75 -11.94 -8.97
CA GLU A 206 18.94 -12.04 -8.10
C GLU A 206 19.90 -10.89 -8.36
N HIS A 207 20.17 -10.54 -9.62
CA HIS A 207 21.03 -9.41 -9.95
C HIS A 207 20.45 -8.07 -9.47
N LEU A 208 19.15 -7.83 -9.64
CA LEU A 208 18.48 -6.65 -9.07
C LEU A 208 18.60 -6.63 -7.55
N THR A 209 18.50 -7.79 -6.91
CA THR A 209 18.60 -7.89 -5.45
C THR A 209 20.01 -7.53 -4.98
N GLU A 210 21.04 -8.15 -5.56
CA GLU A 210 22.43 -7.98 -5.13
C GLU A 210 23.03 -6.64 -5.52
N LYS A 211 22.76 -6.16 -6.73
CA LYS A 211 23.38 -4.93 -7.23
C LYS A 211 22.62 -3.68 -6.85
N ILE A 212 21.31 -3.77 -6.69
CA ILE A 212 20.43 -2.61 -6.51
C ILE A 212 19.85 -2.57 -5.09
N ILE A 213 19.03 -3.56 -4.73
CA ILE A 213 18.23 -3.49 -3.50
C ILE A 213 19.09 -3.57 -2.25
N VAL A 214 20.05 -4.52 -2.19
CA VAL A 214 20.93 -4.68 -1.04
C VAL A 214 21.72 -3.40 -0.73
N PRO A 215 22.49 -2.81 -1.68
CA PRO A 215 23.22 -1.57 -1.42
C PRO A 215 22.32 -0.40 -1.00
N TRP A 216 21.10 -0.31 -1.57
CA TRP A 216 20.17 0.76 -1.23
C TRP A 216 19.64 0.61 0.19
N CYS A 217 19.23 -0.60 0.57
CA CYS A 217 18.81 -0.92 1.94
C CYS A 217 19.94 -0.67 2.94
N GLU A 218 21.18 -1.09 2.63
CA GLU A 218 22.34 -0.86 3.51
C GLU A 218 22.62 0.63 3.73
N ARG A 219 22.54 1.45 2.67
CA ARG A 219 22.69 2.91 2.78
C ARG A 219 21.60 3.52 3.67
N LEU A 220 20.34 3.11 3.46
CA LEU A 220 19.21 3.62 4.25
C LEU A 220 19.32 3.24 5.72
N VAL A 221 19.68 1.99 6.02
CA VAL A 221 19.88 1.51 7.40
C VAL A 221 21.07 2.21 8.05
N GLN A 222 22.16 2.46 7.31
CA GLN A 222 23.31 3.21 7.82
C GLN A 222 22.93 4.65 8.19
N LYS A 223 22.10 5.30 7.35
CA LYS A 223 21.69 6.70 7.54
C LYS A 223 20.56 6.85 8.58
N PHE A 224 19.67 5.87 8.65
CA PHE A 224 18.50 5.83 9.53
C PHE A 224 18.46 4.49 10.27
N PRO A 225 19.14 4.36 11.43
CA PRO A 225 19.30 3.07 12.11
C PRO A 225 18.00 2.37 12.53
N ASN A 226 16.92 3.14 12.69
CA ASN A 226 15.59 2.65 13.05
C ASN A 226 14.61 2.69 11.87
N ILE A 227 15.10 2.60 10.63
CA ILE A 227 14.21 2.60 9.45
C ILE A 227 13.55 1.25 9.26
N TRP A 228 12.30 1.26 8.80
CA TRP A 228 11.67 0.09 8.21
C TRP A 228 11.75 0.14 6.69
N LEU A 229 11.92 -1.01 6.04
CA LEU A 229 12.07 -1.14 4.59
C LEU A 229 10.85 -1.87 4.03
N GLU A 230 9.95 -1.14 3.38
CA GLU A 230 8.78 -1.70 2.71
C GLU A 230 9.09 -1.91 1.23
N LEU A 231 9.06 -3.16 0.78
CA LEU A 231 9.32 -3.54 -0.61
C LEU A 231 7.99 -3.73 -1.36
N SER A 232 7.48 -2.66 -1.94
CA SER A 232 6.21 -2.65 -2.68
C SER A 232 6.26 -3.58 -3.90
N ASP A 233 5.35 -4.56 -3.98
CA ASP A 233 5.36 -5.59 -5.01
C ASP A 233 3.97 -5.93 -5.61
N ALA A 234 3.30 -4.92 -6.15
CA ALA A 234 2.00 -5.12 -6.78
C ALA A 234 2.09 -6.10 -7.97
N SER A 235 3.08 -5.95 -8.86
CA SER A 235 3.21 -6.77 -10.07
C SER A 235 3.61 -8.22 -9.78
N GLY A 236 4.33 -8.46 -8.68
CA GLY A 236 4.71 -9.81 -8.22
C GLY A 236 3.62 -10.54 -7.44
N SER A 237 2.46 -9.91 -7.22
CA SER A 237 1.41 -10.48 -6.38
C SER A 237 0.79 -11.77 -6.96
N PRO A 238 0.34 -12.71 -6.09
CA PRO A 238 -0.39 -13.91 -6.50
C PRO A 238 -1.53 -13.66 -7.48
N LEU A 239 -2.21 -12.52 -7.36
CA LEU A 239 -3.29 -12.10 -8.26
C LEU A 239 -2.85 -12.00 -9.73
N PHE A 240 -1.62 -11.53 -9.99
CA PHE A 240 -1.13 -11.26 -11.34
C PHE A 240 -0.36 -12.43 -11.94
N ILE A 241 0.44 -13.12 -11.14
CA ILE A 241 1.36 -14.17 -11.63
C ILE A 241 1.03 -15.57 -11.10
N SER A 242 -0.08 -15.77 -10.41
CA SER A 242 -0.46 -16.96 -9.66
C SER A 242 0.31 -17.17 -8.34
N PRO A 243 -0.31 -17.81 -7.33
CA PRO A 243 0.36 -18.16 -6.07
C PRO A 243 1.64 -18.99 -6.27
N HIS A 244 1.66 -19.90 -7.25
CA HIS A 244 2.80 -20.77 -7.49
C HIS A 244 4.05 -20.01 -7.94
N LEU A 245 3.92 -19.14 -8.97
CA LEU A 245 5.07 -18.36 -9.46
C LEU A 245 5.48 -17.27 -8.46
N PHE A 246 4.52 -16.71 -7.73
CA PHE A 246 4.81 -15.84 -6.60
C PHE A 246 5.72 -16.50 -5.57
N GLN A 247 5.33 -17.67 -5.06
CA GLN A 247 6.09 -18.37 -4.02
C GLN A 247 7.45 -18.89 -4.53
N LYS A 248 7.50 -19.33 -5.79
CA LYS A 248 8.69 -19.95 -6.37
C LYS A 248 9.73 -18.94 -6.88
N ILE A 249 9.29 -17.80 -7.39
CA ILE A 249 10.14 -16.86 -8.15
C ILE A 249 10.07 -15.46 -7.54
N ALA A 250 8.93 -14.78 -7.60
CA ALA A 250 8.86 -13.35 -7.30
C ALA A 250 9.22 -12.99 -5.85
N ALA A 251 8.79 -13.81 -4.89
CA ALA A 251 9.04 -13.58 -3.46
C ALA A 251 10.43 -14.02 -2.97
N GLY A 252 11.11 -14.88 -3.73
CA GLY A 252 12.41 -15.46 -3.35
C GLY A 252 13.44 -14.41 -2.92
N PRO A 253 13.65 -13.35 -3.73
CA PRO A 253 14.50 -12.23 -3.37
C PRO A 253 14.19 -11.58 -2.02
N VAL A 254 12.93 -11.25 -1.76
CA VAL A 254 12.55 -10.58 -0.50
C VAL A 254 12.75 -11.52 0.69
N LEU A 255 12.42 -12.80 0.53
CA LEU A 255 12.66 -13.81 1.56
C LEU A 255 14.14 -13.95 1.90
N ARG A 256 15.03 -13.84 0.90
CA ARG A 256 16.48 -13.81 1.07
C ARG A 256 16.91 -12.60 1.89
N LEU A 257 16.41 -11.40 1.55
CA LEU A 257 16.70 -10.16 2.30
C LEU A 257 16.35 -10.29 3.78
N ILE A 258 15.17 -10.83 4.08
CA ILE A 258 14.68 -11.01 5.47
C ILE A 258 15.56 -11.99 6.25
N LYS A 259 16.04 -13.06 5.61
CA LYS A 259 16.75 -14.16 6.29
C LYS A 259 18.26 -13.98 6.40
N GLU A 260 18.89 -13.37 5.40
CA GLU A 260 20.34 -13.38 5.25
C GLU A 260 21.02 -12.10 5.76
N PHE A 261 20.26 -11.00 5.88
CA PHE A 261 20.82 -9.70 6.22
C PHE A 261 20.53 -9.32 7.69
N PRO A 262 21.48 -8.69 8.42
CA PRO A 262 21.28 -8.30 9.81
C PRO A 262 20.11 -7.34 10.05
N TRP A 263 19.75 -6.55 9.03
CA TRP A 263 18.62 -5.61 9.02
C TRP A 263 17.33 -6.23 8.46
N GLY A 264 17.36 -7.49 8.04
CA GLY A 264 16.25 -8.19 7.38
C GLY A 264 14.99 -8.29 8.24
N ASN A 265 15.11 -8.24 9.58
CA ASN A 265 13.97 -8.22 10.50
C ASN A 265 13.15 -6.91 10.44
N ARG A 266 13.62 -5.90 9.71
CA ARG A 266 12.90 -4.64 9.45
C ARG A 266 12.43 -4.50 8.00
N VAL A 267 12.46 -5.59 7.23
CA VAL A 267 12.00 -5.67 5.84
C VAL A 267 10.63 -6.33 5.79
N PHE A 268 9.70 -5.79 5.00
CA PHE A 268 8.40 -6.39 4.78
C PHE A 268 7.77 -5.98 3.45
N VAL A 269 6.70 -6.68 3.06
CA VAL A 269 5.84 -6.31 1.92
C VAL A 269 4.40 -6.24 2.37
N ALA A 270 3.76 -5.10 2.20
CA ALA A 270 2.38 -4.90 2.67
C ALA A 270 1.31 -5.10 1.59
N ASN A 271 1.68 -5.18 0.32
CA ASN A 271 0.74 -5.03 -0.79
C ASN A 271 0.55 -6.30 -1.65
N TYR A 272 0.89 -7.49 -1.15
CA TYR A 272 0.63 -8.74 -1.86
C TYR A 272 -0.86 -9.10 -1.93
N ARG A 273 -1.46 -8.99 -3.13
CA ARG A 273 -2.87 -9.29 -3.40
C ARG A 273 -3.11 -10.70 -3.93
N GLY A 274 -4.29 -11.26 -3.73
CA GLY A 274 -4.77 -12.44 -4.47
C GLY A 274 -5.08 -13.65 -3.61
N ASP A 275 -5.51 -13.45 -2.37
CA ASP A 275 -5.98 -14.53 -1.51
C ASP A 275 -7.39 -14.97 -1.93
N MET A 276 -7.44 -15.91 -2.88
CA MET A 276 -8.68 -16.39 -3.47
C MET A 276 -9.12 -17.72 -2.85
N THR A 277 -10.34 -17.77 -2.29
CA THR A 277 -11.06 -19.04 -2.10
C THR A 277 -11.83 -19.39 -3.37
N PRO A 278 -11.89 -20.68 -3.78
CA PRO A 278 -12.78 -21.09 -4.87
C PRO A 278 -14.21 -20.63 -4.56
N LYS A 279 -14.84 -19.91 -5.49
CA LYS A 279 -16.24 -19.50 -5.33
C LYS A 279 -17.10 -20.76 -5.23
N ILE A 280 -17.69 -21.01 -4.07
CA ILE A 280 -18.87 -21.88 -3.98
C ILE A 280 -19.94 -21.18 -4.81
N SER A 281 -20.33 -21.78 -5.92
CA SER A 281 -21.35 -21.23 -6.81
C SER A 281 -22.64 -21.01 -6.02
N ARG A 282 -22.90 -19.78 -5.57
CA ARG A 282 -24.24 -19.37 -5.16
C ARG A 282 -25.10 -19.34 -6.42
N VAL A 283 -25.89 -20.40 -6.61
CA VAL A 283 -26.97 -20.42 -7.58
C VAL A 283 -28.05 -19.48 -7.06
N GLU A 284 -28.04 -18.21 -7.49
CA GLU A 284 -29.23 -17.36 -7.47
C GLU A 284 -29.38 -16.62 -8.80
N GLY A 285 -30.20 -17.24 -9.66
CA GLY A 285 -31.03 -16.71 -10.75
C GLY A 285 -30.64 -15.43 -11.49
N ARG A 286 -30.24 -15.59 -12.76
CA ARG A 286 -31.08 -15.21 -13.93
C ARG A 286 -30.42 -15.59 -15.28
N ARG A 287 -31.10 -16.52 -15.98
CA ARG A 287 -31.31 -16.67 -17.44
C ARG A 287 -30.11 -16.89 -18.38
N GLY A 288 -30.05 -18.13 -18.90
CA GLY A 288 -29.44 -18.48 -20.19
C GLY A 288 -29.61 -19.96 -20.48
N ALA A 289 -30.66 -20.35 -21.21
CA ALA A 289 -30.98 -21.72 -21.56
C ALA A 289 -29.98 -22.29 -22.60
N GLY A 290 -29.47 -23.50 -22.39
CA GLY A 290 -28.56 -24.15 -23.35
C GLY A 290 -28.15 -25.58 -22.98
N ARG A 291 -29.00 -26.53 -23.38
CA ARG A 291 -28.93 -28.01 -23.29
C ARG A 291 -27.60 -28.65 -23.75
N ARG A 292 -27.02 -29.60 -22.98
CA ARG A 292 -26.63 -30.99 -23.41
C ARG A 292 -25.85 -31.81 -22.34
N ASN A 293 -26.44 -32.97 -21.95
CA ASN A 293 -25.91 -34.35 -21.71
C ASN A 293 -24.39 -34.56 -21.46
N ARG A 294 -23.87 -35.50 -20.64
CA ARG A 294 -24.34 -36.81 -20.09
C ARG A 294 -23.25 -37.36 -19.11
N ARG A 295 -23.68 -38.07 -18.04
CA ARG A 295 -23.02 -39.18 -17.28
C ARG A 295 -21.52 -39.12 -16.92
N ALA A 296 -21.18 -39.12 -15.63
CA ALA A 296 -20.68 -40.30 -14.88
C ALA A 296 -20.16 -39.94 -13.46
N GLN A 297 -20.37 -40.89 -12.54
CA GLN A 297 -19.71 -41.13 -11.25
C GLN A 297 -19.91 -40.15 -10.07
N GLN A 298 -20.72 -40.65 -9.12
CA GLN A 298 -20.72 -40.29 -7.71
C GLN A 298 -19.36 -40.58 -7.07
N THR A 299 -18.70 -39.53 -6.63
CA THR A 299 -17.81 -39.48 -5.46
C THR A 299 -18.08 -38.11 -4.84
N ASP A 300 -18.46 -38.03 -3.56
CA ASP A 300 -18.67 -36.75 -2.87
C ASP A 300 -17.40 -35.87 -2.99
N PRO A 301 -17.40 -34.80 -3.82
CA PRO A 301 -16.21 -33.98 -4.06
C PRO A 301 -16.23 -32.66 -3.26
N GLU A 302 -17.34 -32.30 -2.62
CA GLU A 302 -17.52 -30.97 -2.03
C GLU A 302 -16.75 -30.79 -0.71
N THR A 303 -16.65 -31.81 0.13
CA THR A 303 -15.92 -31.74 1.41
C THR A 303 -14.40 -31.81 1.24
N SER A 304 -13.90 -32.65 0.34
CA SER A 304 -12.45 -32.80 0.10
C SER A 304 -11.84 -31.61 -0.65
N SER A 305 -12.58 -31.03 -1.61
CA SER A 305 -12.13 -29.84 -2.36
C SER A 305 -12.12 -28.58 -1.49
N THR A 306 -13.09 -28.42 -0.58
CA THR A 306 -13.18 -27.26 0.33
C THR A 306 -12.10 -27.31 1.42
N GLN A 307 -11.77 -28.50 1.93
CA GLN A 307 -10.68 -28.64 2.89
C GLN A 307 -9.31 -28.42 2.23
N SER A 308 -9.13 -28.91 1.00
CA SER A 308 -7.91 -28.68 0.21
C SER A 308 -7.71 -27.21 -0.13
N SER A 309 -8.77 -26.46 -0.44
CA SER A 309 -8.67 -25.03 -0.76
C SER A 309 -8.39 -24.16 0.47
N THR A 310 -8.97 -24.53 1.62
CA THR A 310 -8.68 -23.88 2.91
C THR A 310 -7.23 -24.09 3.32
N ASN A 311 -6.69 -25.30 3.13
CA ASN A 311 -5.28 -25.59 3.40
C ASN A 311 -4.35 -24.79 2.49
N ALA A 312 -4.63 -24.72 1.19
CA ALA A 312 -3.84 -23.92 0.26
C ALA A 312 -3.83 -22.42 0.60
N LEU A 313 -4.97 -21.88 1.05
CA LEU A 313 -5.05 -20.51 1.54
C LEU A 313 -4.20 -20.31 2.81
N ASN A 314 -4.28 -21.24 3.76
CA ASN A 314 -3.46 -21.16 4.99
C ASN A 314 -1.96 -21.22 4.67
N GLU A 315 -1.55 -22.08 3.74
CA GLU A 315 -0.16 -22.15 3.26
C GLU A 315 0.28 -20.85 2.59
N LEU A 316 -0.60 -20.20 1.81
CA LEU A 316 -0.32 -18.90 1.22
C LEU A 316 -0.19 -17.80 2.29
N ILE A 317 -1.07 -17.79 3.29
CA ILE A 317 -0.98 -16.87 4.43
C ILE A 317 0.32 -17.09 5.21
N ASP A 318 0.71 -18.34 5.48
CA ASP A 318 1.99 -18.68 6.13
C ASP A 318 3.18 -18.15 5.33
N PHE A 319 3.13 -18.32 4.01
CA PHE A 319 4.18 -17.82 3.13
C PHE A 319 4.23 -16.29 3.11
N LYS A 320 3.09 -15.60 2.98
CA LYS A 320 3.04 -14.14 3.05
C LYS A 320 3.53 -13.62 4.41
N LEU A 321 3.21 -14.30 5.50
CA LEU A 321 3.69 -13.93 6.84
C LEU A 321 5.22 -14.12 6.96
N SER A 322 5.83 -15.03 6.20
CA SER A 322 7.29 -15.13 6.13
C SER A 322 7.96 -13.94 5.43
N LEU A 323 7.20 -13.18 4.64
CA LEU A 323 7.61 -11.95 3.96
C LEU A 323 7.17 -10.67 4.69
N CYS A 324 6.27 -10.80 5.66
CA CYS A 324 5.73 -9.72 6.46
C CYS A 324 5.56 -10.23 7.90
N THR A 325 6.67 -10.29 8.64
CA THR A 325 6.71 -10.99 9.92
C THR A 325 5.93 -10.28 11.03
N GLU A 326 5.61 -9.00 10.86
CA GLU A 326 5.04 -8.16 11.91
C GLU A 326 3.52 -8.21 12.03
N PHE A 327 2.81 -8.52 10.95
CA PHE A 327 1.35 -8.49 10.92
C PHE A 327 0.78 -9.39 9.82
N ILE A 328 -0.49 -9.77 9.97
CA ILE A 328 -1.30 -10.35 8.91
C ILE A 328 -2.13 -9.23 8.30
N ILE A 329 -2.13 -9.12 6.97
CA ILE A 329 -2.94 -8.15 6.24
C ILE A 329 -3.92 -8.84 5.31
N LYS A 330 -5.13 -8.30 5.24
CA LYS A 330 -6.10 -8.59 4.18
C LYS A 330 -6.34 -7.32 3.38
N LEU A 331 -6.05 -7.34 2.09
CA LEU A 331 -6.32 -6.23 1.16
C LEU A 331 -7.74 -6.35 0.58
N ASP A 332 -8.21 -5.30 -0.09
CA ASP A 332 -9.58 -5.30 -0.65
C ASP A 332 -9.74 -6.32 -1.78
N ALA A 333 -8.68 -6.49 -2.58
CA ALA A 333 -8.64 -7.46 -3.68
C ALA A 333 -8.69 -8.93 -3.19
N ASP A 334 -8.43 -9.18 -1.91
CA ASP A 334 -8.48 -10.52 -1.33
C ASP A 334 -9.94 -10.97 -1.13
N GLN A 335 -10.33 -12.05 -1.80
CA GLN A 335 -11.72 -12.54 -1.79
C GLN A 335 -12.00 -13.52 -0.63
N SER A 336 -10.98 -13.87 0.13
CA SER A 336 -11.10 -14.79 1.27
C SER A 336 -11.88 -14.14 2.44
N PRO A 337 -12.73 -14.91 3.16
CA PRO A 337 -13.52 -14.38 4.28
C PRO A 337 -12.66 -13.77 5.39
N LEU A 338 -13.11 -12.62 5.94
CA LEU A 338 -12.45 -11.93 7.06
C LEU A 338 -12.26 -12.82 8.30
N SER A 339 -13.18 -13.75 8.56
CA SER A 339 -13.09 -14.69 9.69
C SER A 339 -11.82 -15.55 9.65
N ILE A 340 -11.33 -15.90 8.46
CA ILE A 340 -10.11 -16.70 8.30
C ILE A 340 -8.91 -15.87 8.80
N TYR A 341 -8.82 -14.61 8.41
CA TYR A 341 -7.73 -13.72 8.84
C TYR A 341 -7.75 -13.45 10.34
N ILE A 342 -8.93 -13.28 10.95
CA ILE A 342 -9.06 -13.16 12.42
C ILE A 342 -8.50 -14.41 13.11
N GLU A 343 -8.92 -15.60 12.66
CA GLU A 343 -8.44 -16.87 13.21
C GLU A 343 -6.93 -17.02 13.03
N GLN A 344 -6.42 -16.78 11.82
CA GLN A 344 -5.00 -16.93 11.53
C GLN A 344 -4.14 -15.92 12.32
N ALA A 345 -4.64 -14.69 12.54
CA ALA A 345 -3.97 -13.65 13.32
C ALA A 345 -3.89 -14.02 14.81
N ILE A 346 -5.00 -14.46 15.41
CA ILE A 346 -5.03 -14.91 16.82
C ILE A 346 -4.13 -16.15 17.01
N ARG A 347 -4.22 -17.11 16.08
CA ARG A 347 -3.43 -18.35 16.14
C ARG A 347 -1.93 -18.12 16.05
N ARG A 348 -1.50 -17.14 15.23
CA ARG A 348 -0.08 -16.82 15.01
C ARG A 348 0.43 -15.67 15.84
N GLU A 349 -0.43 -15.12 16.70
CA GLU A 349 -0.06 -14.05 17.62
C GLU A 349 0.43 -12.80 16.86
N LYS A 350 -0.31 -12.45 15.81
CA LYS A 350 -0.01 -11.31 14.93
C LYS A 350 -1.14 -10.29 14.92
N PRO A 351 -0.83 -8.98 14.92
CA PRO A 351 -1.80 -7.94 14.58
C PRO A 351 -2.46 -8.21 13.23
N LEU A 352 -3.72 -7.76 13.09
CA LEU A 352 -4.50 -7.85 11.86
C LEU A 352 -4.69 -6.45 11.26
N TYR A 353 -4.29 -6.27 10.01
CA TYR A 353 -4.49 -5.06 9.22
C TYR A 353 -5.46 -5.32 8.07
N LEU A 354 -6.29 -4.33 7.73
CA LEU A 354 -7.37 -4.46 6.77
C LEU A 354 -7.38 -3.32 5.74
N GLY A 355 -7.39 -3.67 4.45
CA GLY A 355 -7.42 -2.74 3.33
C GLY A 355 -8.83 -2.37 2.90
N ILE A 356 -9.00 -1.11 2.48
CA ILE A 356 -10.17 -0.60 1.77
C ILE A 356 -9.71 -0.08 0.41
N GLY A 357 -10.21 -0.70 -0.66
CA GLY A 357 -9.77 -0.44 -2.03
C GLY A 357 -10.19 0.94 -2.53
N ALA A 358 -9.32 1.58 -3.31
CA ALA A 358 -9.55 2.91 -3.88
C ALA A 358 -10.84 2.98 -4.73
N THR A 359 -11.18 1.90 -5.45
CA THR A 359 -12.39 1.82 -6.29
C THR A 359 -13.69 1.90 -5.49
N ARG A 360 -13.67 1.56 -4.20
CA ARG A 360 -14.86 1.66 -3.34
C ARG A 360 -15.21 3.09 -2.96
N ILE A 361 -14.22 3.99 -3.03
CA ILE A 361 -14.37 5.40 -2.69
C ILE A 361 -14.22 6.30 -3.92
N ASP A 362 -13.91 5.78 -5.11
CA ASP A 362 -13.78 6.58 -6.33
C ASP A 362 -15.15 7.02 -6.85
N ARG A 363 -15.37 8.34 -6.97
CA ARG A 363 -16.65 8.93 -7.45
C ARG A 363 -17.03 8.44 -8.84
N ASN A 364 -16.04 8.12 -9.68
CA ASN A 364 -16.28 7.65 -11.04
C ASN A 364 -16.68 6.17 -11.10
N SER A 365 -16.38 5.40 -10.05
CA SER A 365 -16.70 3.97 -9.94
C SER A 365 -18.02 3.71 -9.19
N ILE A 366 -18.57 4.72 -8.51
CA ILE A 366 -19.76 4.58 -7.66
C ILE A 366 -21.03 4.96 -8.44
N ALA A 367 -21.88 3.96 -8.71
CA ALA A 367 -23.17 4.18 -9.38
C ALA A 367 -24.28 4.65 -8.42
N ASP A 368 -24.29 4.15 -7.19
CA ASP A 368 -25.27 4.49 -6.15
C ASP A 368 -24.55 4.87 -4.86
N ARG A 369 -24.55 6.17 -4.56
CA ARG A 369 -23.81 6.74 -3.43
C ARG A 369 -24.38 6.33 -2.08
N GLU A 370 -25.70 6.21 -1.95
CA GLU A 370 -26.33 5.82 -0.68
C GLU A 370 -26.11 4.34 -0.39
N ALA A 371 -26.20 3.48 -1.42
CA ALA A 371 -25.85 2.08 -1.29
C ALA A 371 -24.37 1.89 -0.93
N ALA A 372 -23.46 2.61 -1.61
CA ALA A 372 -22.03 2.57 -1.32
C ALA A 372 -21.72 3.03 0.11
N LYS A 373 -22.40 4.09 0.58
CA LYS A 373 -22.28 4.56 1.95
C LYS A 373 -22.66 3.48 2.96
N SER A 374 -23.82 2.84 2.78
CA SER A 374 -24.26 1.75 3.67
C SER A 374 -23.28 0.57 3.66
N GLU A 375 -22.77 0.18 2.49
CA GLU A 375 -21.80 -0.91 2.38
C GLU A 375 -20.48 -0.57 3.10
N LEU A 376 -20.01 0.67 2.96
CA LEU A 376 -18.77 1.13 3.58
C LEU A 376 -18.90 1.31 5.10
N GLU A 377 -20.07 1.72 5.61
CA GLU A 377 -20.37 1.72 7.05
C GLU A 377 -20.30 0.30 7.63
N ASP A 378 -20.89 -0.68 6.94
CA ASP A 378 -20.81 -2.08 7.34
C ASP A 378 -19.37 -2.63 7.27
N LEU A 379 -18.65 -2.34 6.19
CA LEU A 379 -17.25 -2.74 6.02
C LEU A 379 -16.36 -2.15 7.11
N ALA A 380 -16.47 -0.86 7.38
CA ALA A 380 -15.71 -0.17 8.43
C ALA A 380 -16.05 -0.72 9.81
N THR A 381 -17.35 -0.91 10.12
CA THR A 381 -17.79 -1.50 11.38
C THR A 381 -17.19 -2.89 11.60
N ASN A 382 -17.24 -3.75 10.58
CA ASN A 382 -16.70 -5.11 10.65
C ASN A 382 -15.17 -5.09 10.78
N SER A 383 -14.50 -4.18 10.08
CA SER A 383 -13.05 -4.01 10.17
C SER A 383 -12.61 -3.60 11.59
N ALA A 384 -13.24 -2.58 12.16
CA ALA A 384 -12.96 -2.14 13.52
C ALA A 384 -13.18 -3.26 14.56
N LYS A 385 -14.28 -4.01 14.44
CA LYS A 385 -14.57 -5.14 15.34
C LYS A 385 -13.56 -6.27 15.21
N ALA A 386 -13.16 -6.61 13.98
CA ALA A 386 -12.16 -7.65 13.73
C ALA A 386 -10.80 -7.31 14.34
N ILE A 387 -10.32 -6.09 14.09
CA ILE A 387 -9.05 -5.60 14.64
C ILE A 387 -9.12 -5.55 16.16
N LYS A 388 -10.23 -5.07 16.73
CA LYS A 388 -10.46 -5.06 18.19
C LYS A 388 -10.38 -6.47 18.77
N THR A 389 -11.08 -7.43 18.17
CA THR A 389 -11.11 -8.83 18.63
C THR A 389 -9.71 -9.45 18.66
N VAL A 390 -8.93 -9.25 17.59
CA VAL A 390 -7.55 -9.73 17.53
C VAL A 390 -6.71 -9.02 18.59
N SER A 391 -6.82 -7.70 18.71
CA SER A 391 -6.00 -6.90 19.64
C SER A 391 -6.26 -7.24 21.11
N GLU A 392 -7.52 -7.46 21.50
CA GLU A 392 -7.89 -7.92 22.85
C GLU A 392 -7.31 -9.31 23.12
N SER A 393 -7.43 -10.24 22.17
CA SER A 393 -6.86 -11.59 22.31
C SER A 393 -5.33 -11.60 22.42
N LEU A 394 -4.63 -10.66 21.78
CA LEU A 394 -3.17 -10.51 21.91
C LEU A 394 -2.83 -9.88 23.26
N ALA A 395 -3.57 -8.85 23.69
CA ALA A 395 -3.35 -8.18 24.96
C ALA A 395 -3.49 -9.13 26.16
N ASP A 396 -4.44 -10.07 26.12
CA ASP A 396 -4.60 -11.13 27.12
C ASP A 396 -3.37 -12.04 27.25
N LYS A 397 -2.53 -12.11 26.20
CA LYS A 397 -1.26 -12.84 26.16
C LYS A 397 -0.04 -11.95 26.44
N GLY A 398 -0.24 -10.67 26.78
CA GLY A 398 0.83 -9.69 26.97
C GLY A 398 1.50 -9.24 25.67
N GLN A 399 0.85 -9.48 24.52
CA GLN A 399 1.33 -9.07 23.21
C GLN A 399 0.55 -7.85 22.74
N TYR A 400 1.27 -6.77 22.43
CA TYR A 400 0.67 -5.52 21.99
C TYR A 400 0.95 -5.28 20.50
N ARG A 401 0.13 -4.43 19.88
CA ARG A 401 0.32 -4.03 18.48
C ARG A 401 1.67 -3.34 18.29
N SER A 402 2.29 -3.56 17.12
CA SER A 402 3.56 -2.92 16.78
C SER A 402 3.40 -1.39 16.65
N ASN A 403 4.48 -0.67 16.95
CA ASN A 403 4.56 0.78 16.73
C ASN A 403 4.88 1.15 15.27
N LEU A 404 4.83 0.18 14.35
CA LEU A 404 5.09 0.38 12.94
C LEU A 404 4.10 1.41 12.36
N SER A 405 4.58 2.46 11.71
CA SER A 405 3.75 3.56 11.21
C SER A 405 2.93 3.18 9.96
N TRP A 406 3.39 2.21 9.16
CA TRP A 406 2.76 1.76 7.90
C TRP A 406 2.47 0.24 7.87
N PRO A 407 1.41 -0.27 7.22
CA PRO A 407 0.37 0.49 6.55
C PRO A 407 -0.60 1.12 7.54
N GLY A 408 -0.85 0.53 8.72
CA GLY A 408 -1.86 0.97 9.70
C GLY A 408 -2.93 -0.11 9.96
N ASP A 409 -3.80 0.07 10.95
CA ASP A 409 -4.80 -0.98 11.29
C ASP A 409 -5.86 -1.12 10.19
N VAL A 410 -6.40 0.02 9.73
CA VAL A 410 -7.25 0.11 8.54
C VAL A 410 -6.54 1.00 7.53
N TYR A 411 -6.27 0.46 6.35
CA TYR A 411 -5.50 1.12 5.30
C TYR A 411 -6.38 1.42 4.10
N PHE A 412 -6.53 2.70 3.74
CA PHE A 412 -7.04 3.06 2.43
C PHE A 412 -5.95 2.84 1.38
N GLU A 413 -6.25 2.04 0.36
CA GLU A 413 -5.23 1.64 -0.61
C GLU A 413 -4.68 2.84 -1.40
N ASP A 414 -5.56 3.74 -1.87
CA ASP A 414 -5.20 5.03 -2.45
C ASP A 414 -6.35 6.04 -2.29
N VAL A 415 -6.06 7.21 -1.73
CA VAL A 415 -6.98 8.36 -1.69
C VAL A 415 -6.44 9.44 -2.63
N ASN A 416 -7.28 9.90 -3.56
CA ASN A 416 -6.93 10.92 -4.54
C ASN A 416 -8.07 11.96 -4.68
N ALA A 417 -7.88 12.95 -5.56
CA ALA A 417 -8.88 14.01 -5.75
C ALA A 417 -10.22 13.52 -6.31
N GLU A 418 -10.26 12.34 -6.92
CA GLU A 418 -11.47 11.68 -7.40
C GLU A 418 -12.17 10.81 -6.36
N SER A 419 -11.55 10.57 -5.20
CA SER A 419 -12.19 9.89 -4.08
C SER A 419 -13.32 10.72 -3.47
N ASP A 420 -14.47 10.12 -3.18
CA ASP A 420 -15.60 10.73 -2.49
C ASP A 420 -15.24 10.98 -1.02
N LEU A 421 -14.96 12.23 -0.69
CA LEU A 421 -14.46 12.59 0.64
C LEU A 421 -15.52 12.45 1.74
N ASP A 422 -16.82 12.46 1.41
CA ASP A 422 -17.86 12.16 2.40
C ASP A 422 -17.90 10.65 2.71
N LEU A 423 -17.58 9.78 1.75
CA LEU A 423 -17.44 8.34 2.01
C LEU A 423 -16.19 8.05 2.84
N VAL A 424 -15.06 8.70 2.53
CA VAL A 424 -13.84 8.64 3.36
C VAL A 424 -14.15 9.08 4.79
N LYS A 425 -14.86 10.21 4.95
CA LYS A 425 -15.33 10.69 6.25
C LYS A 425 -16.17 9.65 6.98
N THR A 426 -17.15 9.07 6.29
CA THR A 426 -18.06 8.07 6.86
C THR A 426 -17.29 6.87 7.43
N ILE A 427 -16.28 6.39 6.71
CA ILE A 427 -15.42 5.29 7.17
C ILE A 427 -14.63 5.70 8.41
N ILE A 428 -13.95 6.85 8.39
CA ILE A 428 -13.13 7.33 9.52
C ILE A 428 -13.99 7.49 10.78
N GLU A 429 -15.16 8.12 10.67
CA GLU A 429 -16.09 8.31 11.79
C GLU A 429 -16.62 6.96 12.32
N THR A 430 -16.87 5.99 11.43
CA THR A 430 -17.32 4.65 11.80
C THR A 430 -16.21 3.88 12.54
N ILE A 431 -14.97 3.94 12.06
CA ILE A 431 -13.82 3.34 12.75
C ILE A 431 -13.61 4.00 14.12
N ASP A 432 -13.66 5.32 14.23
CA ASP A 432 -13.53 6.03 15.51
C ASP A 432 -14.61 5.62 16.53
N LYS A 433 -15.83 5.37 16.06
CA LYS A 433 -16.95 4.94 16.89
C LYS A 433 -16.80 3.51 17.39
N HIS A 434 -16.34 2.59 16.52
CA HIS A 434 -16.33 1.15 16.80
C HIS A 434 -14.95 0.60 17.19
N GLY A 435 -13.88 1.38 17.03
CA GLY A 435 -12.49 0.97 17.17
C GLY A 435 -11.83 1.33 18.50
N LYS A 436 -12.58 1.73 19.53
CA LYS A 436 -12.04 1.90 20.89
C LYS A 436 -11.90 0.52 21.54
N MET A 437 -10.72 0.18 22.02
CA MET A 437 -10.44 -1.10 22.68
C MET A 437 -10.75 -1.02 24.16
#